data_AF-A0AAW5B200-F1
#
_entry.id   AF-A0AAW5B200-F1
#
_cell.length_a   1.000
_cell.length_b   1.000
_cell.length_c   1.000
_cell.angle_alpha   90.00
_cell.angle_beta   90.00
_cell.angle_gamma   90.00
#
_symmetry.space_group_name_H-M   'P 1'
#
loop_
_entity.id
_entity.type
_entity.pdbx_description
1 polymer ?
#
loop_
_entity_poly.entity_id
_entity_poly.type
_entity_poly.pdbx_seq_one_letter_code
_entity_poly.pdbx_strand_id
1 'polypeptide(L)'
;EVLLFYGEHYGIRPEELKQYATEYCCHIKHYREYGYPLLDRSLVKKMLEEEERITKGETRSFTLRIHFPWHVKITKEDNPEYAPYRYTLNAYCLDNPQCFNRRYTTLEKALLHCLNGFNENAAIKDRYRSIGEYLLQK
;
A
#
# COMPACT_ATOMS: atom_id res chain seq x y z
N GLU A 1 -15.65 -17.18 17.10
CA GLU A 1 -14.38 -17.88 16.82
C GLU A 1 -13.21 -17.20 17.51
N VAL A 2 -12.84 -15.95 17.15
CA VAL A 2 -11.65 -15.28 17.73
C VAL A 2 -11.64 -15.24 19.26
N LEU A 3 -12.71 -14.75 19.90
CA LEU A 3 -12.80 -14.73 21.37
C LEU A 3 -12.80 -16.13 22.00
N LEU A 4 -13.37 -17.12 21.30
CA LEU A 4 -13.48 -18.49 21.80
C LEU A 4 -12.11 -19.19 21.83
N PHE A 5 -11.29 -18.99 20.81
CA PHE A 5 -10.00 -19.67 20.67
C PHE A 5 -8.81 -18.87 21.22
N TYR A 6 -8.88 -17.54 21.15
CA TYR A 6 -7.75 -16.66 21.45
C TYR A 6 -8.02 -15.67 22.59
N GLY A 7 -9.28 -15.53 23.00
CA GLY A 7 -9.71 -14.48 23.93
C GLY A 7 -9.02 -14.56 25.29
N GLU A 8 -9.07 -15.71 25.94
CA GLU A 8 -8.46 -15.90 27.27
C GLU A 8 -6.94 -15.82 27.21
N HIS A 9 -6.31 -16.52 26.26
CA HIS A 9 -4.85 -16.60 26.16
C HIS A 9 -4.18 -15.25 25.91
N TYR A 10 -4.80 -14.39 25.09
CA TYR A 10 -4.26 -13.07 24.76
C TYR A 10 -4.95 -11.92 25.50
N GLY A 11 -5.87 -12.21 26.43
CA GLY A 11 -6.61 -11.20 27.19
C GLY A 11 -7.47 -10.27 26.33
N ILE A 12 -8.01 -10.75 25.21
CA ILE A 12 -8.78 -9.93 24.26
C ILE A 12 -10.17 -9.67 24.82
N ARG A 13 -10.49 -8.40 25.08
CA ARG A 13 -11.83 -8.02 25.56
C ARG A 13 -12.82 -7.93 24.39
N PRO A 14 -14.09 -8.32 24.57
CA PRO A 14 -15.11 -8.22 23.52
C PRO A 14 -15.24 -6.82 22.92
N GLU A 15 -15.12 -5.78 23.74
CA GLU A 15 -15.23 -4.38 23.33
C GLU A 15 -14.07 -3.97 22.42
N GLU A 16 -12.84 -4.42 22.73
CA GLU A 16 -11.64 -4.15 21.93
C GLU A 16 -11.74 -4.81 20.56
N LEU A 17 -12.16 -6.08 20.52
CA LEU A 17 -12.38 -6.78 19.25
C LEU A 17 -13.44 -6.08 18.41
N LYS A 18 -14.55 -5.65 19.04
CA LYS A 18 -15.63 -4.93 18.35
C LYS A 18 -15.15 -3.60 17.79
N GLN A 19 -14.36 -2.84 18.57
CA GLN A 19 -13.78 -1.59 18.11
C GLN A 19 -12.87 -1.81 16.90
N TYR A 20 -11.93 -2.75 17.00
CA TYR A 20 -11.01 -3.07 15.90
C TYR A 20 -11.74 -3.52 14.64
N ALA A 21 -12.71 -4.43 14.79
CA ALA A 21 -13.53 -4.90 13.67
C ALA A 21 -14.33 -3.76 13.03
N THR A 22 -14.82 -2.82 13.82
CA THR A 22 -15.57 -1.65 13.33
C THR A 22 -14.64 -0.72 12.54
N GLU A 23 -13.49 -0.35 13.10
CA GLU A 23 -12.50 0.50 12.44
C GLU A 23 -12.03 -0.10 11.11
N TYR A 24 -11.67 -1.38 11.11
CA TYR A 24 -11.28 -2.10 9.90
C TYR A 24 -12.40 -2.10 8.85
N CYS A 25 -13.63 -2.45 9.24
CA CYS A 25 -14.78 -2.44 8.33
C CYS A 25 -15.03 -1.04 7.72
N CYS A 26 -14.94 0.01 8.54
CA CYS A 26 -15.10 1.39 8.09
C CYS A 26 -14.01 1.79 7.08
N HIS A 27 -12.75 1.45 7.35
CA HIS A 27 -11.64 1.75 6.45
C HIS A 27 -11.81 1.04 5.10
N ILE A 28 -12.13 -0.25 5.09
CA ILE A 28 -12.33 -1.01 3.85
C ILE A 28 -13.51 -0.47 3.05
N LYS A 29 -14.63 -0.14 3.71
CA LYS A 29 -15.78 0.51 3.04
C LYS A 29 -15.39 1.85 2.42
N HIS A 30 -14.73 2.72 3.19
CA HIS A 30 -14.24 4.01 2.69
C HIS A 30 -13.35 3.84 1.46
N TYR A 31 -12.37 2.94 1.50
CA TYR A 31 -11.47 2.73 0.37
C TYR A 31 -12.16 2.19 -0.89
N ARG A 32 -13.20 1.35 -0.72
CA ARG A 32 -14.01 0.84 -1.83
C ARG A 32 -14.90 1.92 -2.44
N GLU A 33 -15.51 2.76 -1.61
CA GLU A 33 -16.53 3.73 -2.05
C GLU A 33 -15.95 5.06 -2.51
N TYR A 34 -14.77 5.46 -2.01
CA TYR A 34 -14.17 6.75 -2.33
C TYR A 34 -13.79 6.91 -3.81
N GLY A 35 -13.52 5.81 -4.52
CA GLY A 35 -13.22 5.85 -5.96
C GLY A 35 -11.80 6.32 -6.29
N TYR A 36 -10.79 5.84 -5.55
CA TYR A 36 -9.39 6.17 -5.84
C TYR A 36 -8.98 5.74 -7.26
N PRO A 37 -8.18 6.55 -7.98
CA PRO A 37 -7.79 6.26 -9.35
C PRO A 37 -6.99 4.96 -9.43
N LEU A 38 -7.17 4.20 -10.51
CA LEU A 38 -6.38 3.00 -10.77
C LEU A 38 -4.92 3.37 -11.07
N LEU A 39 -3.97 2.59 -10.57
CA LEU A 39 -2.55 2.73 -10.94
C LEU A 39 -2.33 2.28 -12.39
N ASP A 40 -2.46 3.22 -13.31
CA ASP A 40 -2.15 3.06 -14.73
C ASP A 40 -0.85 3.78 -15.12
N ARG A 41 -0.48 3.68 -16.40
CA ARG A 41 0.75 4.32 -16.93
C ARG A 41 0.69 5.85 -16.80
N SER A 42 -0.49 6.45 -16.99
CA SER A 42 -0.66 7.91 -16.90
C SER A 42 -0.47 8.40 -15.48
N LEU A 43 -1.04 7.70 -14.49
CA LEU A 43 -0.89 8.03 -13.08
C LEU A 43 0.55 7.84 -12.61
N VAL A 44 1.20 6.74 -13.00
CA VAL A 44 2.62 6.50 -12.68
C VAL A 44 3.49 7.64 -13.22
N LYS A 45 3.31 8.01 -14.49
CA LYS A 45 4.07 9.10 -15.10
C LYS A 45 3.83 10.43 -14.37
N LYS A 46 2.57 10.79 -14.11
CA LYS A 46 2.21 12.00 -13.37
C LYS A 46 2.85 12.03 -11.97
N MET A 47 2.81 10.92 -11.24
CA MET A 47 3.37 10.85 -9.89
C MET A 47 4.88 11.04 -9.88
N LEU A 48 5.59 10.53 -10.88
CA LEU A 48 7.03 10.72 -11.03
C LEU A 48 7.39 12.15 -11.44
N GLU A 49 6.65 12.75 -12.38
CA GLU A 49 6.83 14.14 -12.78
C GLU A 49 6.58 15.13 -11.63
N GLU A 50 5.67 14.77 -10.72
CA GLU A 50 5.33 15.58 -9.54
C GLU A 50 6.19 15.28 -8.31
N GLU A 51 7.12 14.31 -8.35
CA GLU A 51 7.86 13.83 -7.15
C GLU A 51 8.57 14.95 -6.40
N GLU A 52 9.19 15.89 -7.13
CA GLU A 52 9.89 17.05 -6.56
C GLU A 52 8.96 18.01 -5.82
N ARG A 53 7.67 18.04 -6.18
CA ARG A 53 6.65 18.90 -5.56
C ARG A 53 6.01 18.27 -4.32
N ILE A 54 6.23 16.97 -4.09
CA ILE A 54 5.65 16.27 -2.93
C ILE A 54 6.34 16.79 -1.67
N THR A 55 5.55 17.27 -0.72
CA THR A 55 6.02 17.76 0.58
C THR A 55 6.08 16.65 1.63
N LYS A 56 6.87 16.86 2.70
CA LYS A 56 6.91 15.92 3.82
C LYS A 56 5.53 15.77 4.46
N GLY A 57 5.10 14.53 4.69
CA GLY A 57 3.78 14.13 5.18
C GLY A 57 2.73 13.95 4.09
N GLU A 58 2.98 14.43 2.87
CA GLU A 58 2.03 14.32 1.77
C GLU A 58 1.86 12.87 1.33
N THR A 59 0.60 12.47 1.11
CA THR A 59 0.22 11.11 0.76
C THR A 59 -0.45 11.08 -0.60
N ARG A 60 -0.02 10.15 -1.45
CA ARG A 60 -0.66 9.80 -2.71
C ARG A 60 -1.33 8.44 -2.56
N SER A 61 -2.62 8.39 -2.88
CA SER A 61 -3.43 7.18 -2.74
C SER A 61 -4.01 6.76 -4.07
N PHE A 62 -4.01 5.47 -4.34
CA PHE A 62 -4.53 4.89 -5.58
C PHE A 62 -5.03 3.47 -5.35
N THR A 63 -5.80 2.97 -6.32
CA THR A 63 -6.23 1.58 -6.38
C THR A 63 -5.23 0.78 -7.21
N LEU A 64 -4.78 -0.36 -6.71
CA LEU A 64 -3.95 -1.31 -7.42
C LEU A 64 -4.75 -2.59 -7.64
N ARG A 65 -4.86 -3.06 -8.87
CA ARG A 65 -5.50 -4.34 -9.18
C ARG A 65 -4.45 -5.38 -9.53
N ILE A 66 -4.23 -6.30 -8.60
CA ILE A 66 -3.49 -7.54 -8.81
C ILE A 66 -4.50 -8.69 -8.95
N HIS A 67 -4.36 -9.78 -8.20
CA HIS A 67 -5.41 -10.79 -8.06
C HIS A 67 -6.67 -10.23 -7.37
N PHE A 68 -6.48 -9.40 -6.35
CA PHE A 68 -7.53 -8.67 -5.63
C PHE A 68 -7.35 -7.16 -5.83
N PRO A 69 -8.37 -6.33 -5.55
CA PRO A 69 -8.22 -4.88 -5.45
C PRO A 69 -7.53 -4.51 -4.14
N TRP A 70 -6.56 -3.60 -4.23
CA TRP A 70 -5.81 -3.06 -3.10
C TRP A 70 -5.93 -1.54 -3.08
N HIS A 71 -6.09 -0.98 -1.88
CA HIS A 71 -5.88 0.44 -1.66
C HIS A 71 -4.44 0.67 -1.22
N VAL A 72 -3.71 1.51 -1.95
CA VAL A 72 -2.31 1.81 -1.67
C VAL A 72 -2.17 3.28 -1.31
N LYS A 73 -1.39 3.56 -0.28
CA LYS A 73 -0.96 4.88 0.17
C LYS A 73 0.56 4.95 0.13
N ILE A 74 1.11 5.93 -0.58
CA ILE A 74 2.52 6.27 -0.52
C ILE A 74 2.64 7.64 0.13
N THR A 75 3.31 7.70 1.28
CA THR A 75 3.52 8.92 2.06
C THR A 75 5.00 9.31 2.01
N LYS A 76 5.30 10.58 1.72
CA LYS A 76 6.67 11.10 1.82
C LYS A 76 6.99 11.39 3.27
N GLU A 77 7.80 10.53 3.90
CA GLU A 77 8.14 10.66 5.31
C GLU A 77 9.33 11.61 5.51
N ASP A 78 10.37 11.53 4.66
CA ASP A 78 11.59 12.36 4.66
C ASP A 78 12.06 12.76 6.08
N ASN A 79 12.07 11.78 7.00
CA ASN A 79 12.52 11.94 8.37
C ASN A 79 13.99 11.48 8.47
N PRO A 80 14.91 12.33 8.96
CA PRO A 80 16.32 11.96 9.14
C PRO A 80 16.53 10.66 9.93
N GLU A 81 15.66 10.34 10.89
CA GLU A 81 15.74 9.10 11.68
C GLU A 81 15.59 7.82 10.84
N TYR A 82 14.86 7.91 9.73
CA TYR A 82 14.60 6.79 8.83
C TYR A 82 15.46 6.86 7.56
N ALA A 83 16.47 7.72 7.50
CA ALA A 83 17.39 7.77 6.38
C ALA A 83 18.05 6.39 6.14
N PRO A 84 18.20 5.93 4.88
CA PRO A 84 17.98 6.65 3.63
C PRO A 84 16.53 6.58 3.09
N TYR A 85 15.58 6.06 3.86
CA TYR A 85 14.20 5.92 3.42
C TYR A 85 13.45 7.25 3.47
N ARG A 86 12.81 7.59 2.34
CA ARG A 86 12.08 8.85 2.15
C ARG A 86 10.59 8.64 2.00
N TYR A 87 10.15 7.45 1.62
CA TYR A 87 8.76 7.11 1.34
C TYR A 87 8.32 5.89 2.13
N THR A 88 7.09 5.92 2.61
CA THR A 88 6.43 4.77 3.25
C THR A 88 5.22 4.37 2.43
N LEU A 89 5.15 3.10 2.08
CA LEU A 89 4.06 2.49 1.34
C LEU A 89 3.23 1.65 2.31
N ASN A 90 1.93 1.89 2.33
CA ASN A 90 0.95 1.07 3.04
C ASN A 90 -0.12 0.62 2.04
N ALA A 91 -0.33 -0.68 1.91
CA ALA A 91 -1.32 -1.27 1.04
C ALA A 91 -2.27 -2.18 1.85
N TYR A 92 -3.54 -2.09 1.53
CA TYR A 92 -4.62 -2.83 2.19
C TYR A 92 -5.40 -3.58 1.13
N CYS A 93 -5.45 -4.91 1.23
CA CYS A 93 -6.33 -5.69 0.39
C CYS A 93 -7.77 -5.34 0.74
N LEU A 94 -8.60 -5.10 -0.27
CA LEU A 94 -9.99 -4.73 -0.03
C LEU A 94 -10.89 -5.95 0.15
N ASP A 95 -10.44 -7.15 -0.23
CA ASP A 95 -11.24 -8.38 -0.21
C ASP A 95 -10.90 -9.31 0.94
N ASN A 96 -9.74 -9.13 1.58
CA ASN A 96 -9.28 -9.98 2.67
C ASN A 96 -8.39 -9.18 3.66
N PRO A 97 -8.02 -9.71 4.83
CA PRO A 97 -7.29 -8.97 5.86
C PRO A 97 -5.80 -8.76 5.57
N GLN A 98 -5.31 -9.08 4.36
CA GLN A 98 -3.92 -8.86 4.01
C GLN A 98 -3.60 -7.36 3.93
N CYS A 99 -2.46 -7.00 4.49
CA CYS A 99 -1.85 -5.70 4.34
C CYS A 99 -0.38 -5.85 3.97
N PHE A 100 0.18 -4.82 3.38
CA PHE A 100 1.58 -4.75 3.04
C PHE A 100 2.11 -3.37 3.43
N ASN A 101 3.23 -3.32 4.14
CA ASN A 101 3.86 -2.07 4.53
C ASN A 101 5.37 -2.17 4.29
N ARG A 102 5.95 -1.13 3.68
CA ARG A 102 7.40 -1.06 3.45
C ARG A 102 7.88 0.35 3.19
N ARG A 103 9.13 0.62 3.56
CA ARG A 103 9.82 1.90 3.28
C ARG A 103 10.70 1.82 2.04
N TYR A 104 10.83 2.93 1.33
CA TYR A 104 11.61 3.06 0.10
C TYR A 104 12.44 4.34 0.08
N THR A 105 13.58 4.26 -0.60
CA THR A 105 14.48 5.40 -0.79
C THR A 105 13.96 6.40 -1.82
N THR A 106 13.16 5.95 -2.79
CA THR A 106 12.61 6.77 -3.88
C THR A 106 11.15 6.39 -4.17
N LEU A 107 10.38 7.32 -4.75
CA LEU A 107 9.02 7.03 -5.20
C LEU A 107 8.99 5.97 -6.29
N GLU A 108 9.96 6.02 -7.21
CA GLU A 108 10.10 5.06 -8.31
C GLU A 108 10.15 3.61 -7.82
N LYS A 109 10.96 3.32 -6.79
CA LYS A 109 11.07 1.97 -6.22
C LYS A 109 9.76 1.52 -5.56
N ALA A 110 9.07 2.42 -4.88
CA ALA A 110 7.78 2.12 -4.26
C ALA A 110 6.73 1.76 -5.32
N LEU A 111 6.64 2.57 -6.39
CA LEU A 111 5.74 2.32 -7.52
C LEU A 111 6.08 1.03 -8.27
N LEU A 112 7.37 0.76 -8.50
CA LEU A 112 7.79 -0.46 -9.18
C LEU A 112 7.37 -1.71 -8.40
N HIS A 113 7.53 -1.69 -7.07
CA HIS A 113 7.12 -2.82 -6.24
C HIS A 113 5.60 -3.01 -6.24
N CYS A 114 4.80 -1.94 -6.28
CA CYS A 114 3.35 -2.04 -6.53
C CYS A 114 3.05 -2.74 -7.85
N LEU A 115 3.71 -2.32 -8.94
CA LEU A 115 3.48 -2.86 -10.29
C LEU A 115 3.91 -4.33 -10.43
N ASN A 116 4.88 -4.76 -9.63
CA ASN A 116 5.30 -6.16 -9.49
C ASN A 116 4.47 -6.94 -8.46
N GLY A 117 3.39 -6.36 -7.93
CA GLY A 117 2.45 -7.04 -7.04
C GLY A 117 3.00 -7.35 -5.65
N PHE A 118 3.87 -6.49 -5.12
CA PHE A 118 4.53 -6.68 -3.83
C PHE A 118 5.37 -7.97 -3.76
N ASN A 119 5.97 -8.37 -4.88
CA ASN A 119 6.79 -9.58 -4.94
C ASN A 119 8.06 -9.47 -4.10
N GLU A 120 8.08 -10.13 -2.95
CA GLU A 120 9.27 -10.28 -2.10
C GLU A 120 9.98 -11.62 -2.30
N ASN A 121 9.48 -12.49 -3.20
CA ASN A 121 10.03 -13.82 -3.42
C ASN A 121 11.17 -13.78 -4.45
N ALA A 122 12.40 -13.96 -4.00
CA ALA A 122 13.59 -13.99 -4.86
C ALA A 122 13.59 -15.10 -5.94
N ALA A 123 12.81 -16.18 -5.74
CA ALA A 123 12.67 -17.23 -6.75
C ALA A 123 11.69 -16.85 -7.88
N ILE A 124 10.82 -15.87 -7.66
CA ILE A 124 9.84 -15.40 -8.64
C ILE A 124 10.39 -14.13 -9.28
N LYS A 125 10.52 -14.14 -10.61
CA LYS A 125 10.96 -12.96 -11.36
C LYS A 125 9.88 -11.89 -11.36
N ASP A 126 10.29 -10.67 -11.11
CA ASP A 126 9.46 -9.48 -11.29
C ASP A 126 8.97 -9.34 -12.73
N ARG A 127 7.76 -8.80 -12.88
CA ARG A 127 7.15 -8.53 -14.18
C ARG A 127 7.87 -7.41 -14.92
N TYR A 128 8.31 -6.39 -14.19
CA TYR A 128 9.04 -5.24 -14.70
C TYR A 128 10.32 -5.05 -13.92
N ARG A 129 11.44 -4.84 -14.61
CA ARG A 129 12.75 -4.55 -13.99
C ARG A 129 12.91 -3.07 -13.64
N SER A 130 12.16 -2.19 -14.30
CA SER A 130 12.18 -0.75 -14.08
C SER A 130 10.83 -0.12 -14.42
N ILE A 131 10.60 1.11 -13.93
CA ILE A 131 9.41 1.87 -14.37
C ILE A 131 9.49 2.19 -15.86
N GLY A 132 10.69 2.44 -16.40
CA GLY A 132 10.88 2.66 -17.83
C GLY A 132 10.36 1.49 -18.68
N GLU A 133 10.63 0.25 -18.27
CA GLU A 133 10.10 -0.95 -18.93
C GLU A 133 8.56 -0.98 -18.90
N TYR A 134 7.96 -0.70 -17.74
CA TYR A 134 6.51 -0.63 -17.58
C TYR A 134 5.86 0.43 -18.49
N LEU A 135 6.47 1.60 -18.61
CA LEU A 135 5.95 2.72 -19.40
C LEU A 135 6.10 2.50 -20.92
N LEU A 136 7.06 1.67 -21.35
CA LEU A 136 7.33 1.38 -22.77
C LEU A 136 6.51 0.23 -23.35
N GLN A 137 5.92 -0.63 -22.52
CA GLN A 137 5.04 -1.68 -23.03
C GLN A 137 3.85 -1.05 -23.75
N LYS A 138 3.50 -1.58 -24.93
CA LYS A 138 2.30 -1.17 -25.68
C LYS A 138 1.07 -1.74 -24.99
#